data_AF-A0A9P7E678-F1
#
_entry.id   AF-A0A9P7E678-F1
#
_cell.length_a   1.000
_cell.length_b   1.000
_cell.length_c   1.000
_cell.angle_alpha   90.00
_cell.angle_beta   90.00
_cell.angle_gamma   90.00
#
_symmetry.space_group_name_H-M   'P 1'
#
loop_
_entity.id
_entity.type
_entity.pdbx_description
1 polymer ?
#
loop_
_entity_poly.entity_id
_entity_poly.type
_entity_poly.pdbx_seq_one_letter_code
_entity_poly.pdbx_strand_id
1 'polypeptide(L)'
;LANWSQDQKEVLRRFMYHSFVPEFHESGWEEIIAGRCIDLDIVHTIIITSRAVEKHTVTIGEVEICYGTEVATMKITTESEWIAAWNRAARALRFAFPHRTAELDAYFEYISGMFAQSAKAAHGQIILFDKAVRNRVGSSRRHELGDFDAFQDI
;
A
#
# COMPACT_ATOMS: atom_id res chain seq x y z
N LEU A 1 23.08 -11.19 7.72
CA LEU A 1 22.33 -10.08 7.08
C LEU A 1 22.60 -10.18 5.58
N ALA A 2 21.70 -10.82 4.82
CA ALA A 2 21.89 -11.02 3.38
C ALA A 2 21.76 -9.68 2.64
N ASN A 3 22.59 -9.45 1.62
CA ASN A 3 22.62 -8.25 0.79
C ASN A 3 21.30 -8.09 0.00
N TRP A 4 20.33 -7.37 0.58
CA TRP A 4 19.04 -7.02 -0.04
C TRP A 4 19.18 -6.20 -1.33
N SER A 5 20.34 -5.57 -1.55
CA SER A 5 20.58 -4.66 -2.66
C SER A 5 21.10 -5.31 -3.94
N GLN A 6 21.59 -6.55 -3.90
CA GLN A 6 22.28 -7.15 -5.05
C GLN A 6 21.38 -7.98 -5.97
N ASP A 7 20.21 -8.44 -5.51
CA ASP A 7 19.36 -9.29 -6.32
C ASP A 7 17.87 -9.15 -5.98
N GLN A 8 17.31 -7.98 -6.30
CA GLN A 8 15.88 -7.71 -6.08
C GLN A 8 14.98 -8.74 -6.78
N LYS A 9 15.40 -9.29 -7.93
CA LYS A 9 14.65 -10.31 -8.67
C LYS A 9 14.67 -11.66 -7.96
N GLU A 10 15.80 -12.08 -7.41
CA GLU A 10 15.88 -13.32 -6.61
C GLU A 10 15.14 -13.20 -5.28
N VAL A 11 15.17 -12.02 -4.66
CA VAL A 11 14.37 -11.74 -3.46
C VAL A 11 12.89 -11.83 -3.81
N LEU A 12 12.43 -11.17 -4.87
CA LEU A 12 11.03 -11.19 -5.33
C LEU A 12 10.58 -12.60 -5.70
N ARG A 13 11.44 -13.38 -6.37
CA ARG A 13 11.20 -14.80 -6.66
C ARG A 13 11.01 -15.62 -5.39
N ARG A 14 11.94 -15.55 -4.43
CA ARG A 14 11.83 -16.27 -3.14
C ARG A 14 10.62 -15.85 -2.32
N PHE A 15 10.27 -14.57 -2.43
CA PHE A 15 9.09 -14.01 -1.81
C PHE A 15 7.83 -14.64 -2.40
N MET A 16 7.62 -14.55 -3.72
CA MET A 16 6.43 -15.09 -4.41
C MET A 16 6.25 -16.61 -4.28
N TYR A 17 7.32 -17.38 -4.09
CA TYR A 17 7.24 -18.83 -3.84
C TYR A 17 6.90 -19.19 -2.37
N HIS A 18 6.79 -18.21 -1.46
CA HIS A 18 6.39 -18.46 -0.09
C HIS A 18 4.86 -18.58 0.02
N SER A 19 4.32 -19.70 0.48
CA SER A 19 2.87 -19.99 0.53
C SER A 19 2.02 -19.03 1.40
N PHE A 20 2.63 -18.02 2.03
CA PHE A 20 1.99 -17.05 2.92
C PHE A 20 2.14 -15.59 2.45
N VAL A 21 2.61 -15.35 1.22
CA VAL A 21 2.62 -13.98 0.68
C VAL A 21 1.19 -13.47 0.67
N PRO A 22 0.90 -12.34 1.34
CA PRO A 22 -0.38 -11.69 1.16
C PRO A 22 -0.57 -11.47 -0.34
N GLU A 23 -1.71 -11.89 -0.90
CA GLU A 23 -2.11 -11.46 -2.24
C GLU A 23 -1.76 -9.98 -2.35
N PHE A 24 -1.13 -9.46 -3.39
CA PHE A 24 -0.84 -8.03 -3.59
C PHE A 24 -0.31 -7.92 -5.02
N HIS A 25 -0.61 -6.83 -5.71
CA HIS A 25 -0.21 -6.71 -7.10
C HIS A 25 1.32 -6.64 -7.23
N GLU A 26 1.87 -7.22 -8.30
CA GLU A 26 3.32 -7.35 -8.52
C GLU A 26 4.03 -6.00 -8.46
N SER A 27 3.47 -4.95 -9.09
CA SER A 27 4.02 -3.59 -9.02
C SER A 27 4.10 -3.04 -7.59
N GLY A 28 3.17 -3.42 -6.71
CA GLY A 28 3.21 -3.04 -5.30
C GLY A 28 4.37 -3.71 -4.55
N TRP A 29 4.69 -4.96 -4.88
CA TRP A 29 5.87 -5.64 -4.34
C TRP A 29 7.17 -5.03 -4.85
N GLU A 30 7.23 -4.62 -6.11
CA GLU A 30 8.39 -3.92 -6.67
C GLU A 30 8.68 -2.61 -5.93
N GLU A 31 7.65 -1.81 -5.64
CA GLU A 31 7.77 -0.58 -4.85
C GLU A 31 8.26 -0.87 -3.42
N ILE A 32 7.68 -1.88 -2.76
CA ILE A 32 8.07 -2.31 -1.40
C ILE A 32 9.54 -2.74 -1.38
N ILE A 33 9.96 -3.59 -2.32
CA ILE A 33 11.33 -4.12 -2.38
C ILE A 33 12.33 -3.02 -2.75
N ALA A 34 11.91 -2.03 -3.54
CA ALA A 34 12.70 -0.84 -3.82
C ALA A 34 12.77 0.15 -2.64
N GLY A 35 11.98 -0.06 -1.58
CA GLY A 35 11.87 0.86 -0.45
C GLY A 35 11.17 2.18 -0.79
N ARG A 36 10.37 2.19 -1.86
CA ARG A 36 9.59 3.35 -2.31
C ARG A 36 8.22 3.36 -1.63
N CYS A 37 7.55 4.50 -1.69
CA CYS A 37 6.20 4.63 -1.13
C CYS A 37 5.17 3.88 -1.96
N ILE A 38 4.30 3.12 -1.30
CA ILE A 38 3.16 2.48 -1.94
C ILE A 38 2.10 3.54 -2.24
N ASP A 39 1.59 3.59 -3.48
CA ASP A 39 0.43 4.42 -3.82
C ASP A 39 -0.87 3.73 -3.38
N LEU A 40 -1.53 4.27 -2.36
CA LEU A 40 -2.79 3.74 -1.85
C LEU A 40 -3.94 3.86 -2.85
N ASP A 41 -3.93 4.82 -3.79
CA ASP A 41 -4.96 4.90 -4.83
C ASP A 41 -4.90 3.66 -5.75
N ILE A 42 -3.68 3.18 -6.06
CA ILE A 42 -3.46 1.94 -6.82
C ILE A 42 -3.95 0.74 -6.01
N VAL A 43 -3.57 0.65 -4.73
CA VAL A 43 -4.04 -0.43 -3.83
C VAL A 43 -5.57 -0.44 -3.73
N HIS A 44 -6.19 0.73 -3.63
CA HIS A 44 -7.64 0.88 -3.57
C HIS A 44 -8.32 0.41 -4.86
N THR A 45 -7.76 0.82 -6.01
CA THR A 45 -8.21 0.36 -7.33
C THR A 45 -8.21 -1.16 -7.41
N ILE A 46 -7.12 -1.80 -6.97
CA ILE A 46 -7.00 -3.27 -6.93
C ILE A 46 -8.06 -3.90 -6.02
N ILE A 47 -8.27 -3.36 -4.81
CA ILE A 47 -9.30 -3.89 -3.89
C ILE A 47 -10.68 -3.86 -4.55
N ILE A 48 -11.02 -2.79 -5.26
CA ILE A 48 -12.31 -2.66 -5.94
C ILE A 48 -12.39 -3.60 -7.14
N THR A 49 -11.36 -3.64 -8.00
CA THR A 49 -11.40 -4.46 -9.22
C THR A 49 -11.35 -5.94 -8.90
N SER A 50 -10.55 -6.41 -7.93
CA SER A 50 -10.56 -7.81 -7.50
C SER A 50 -11.95 -8.24 -7.03
N ARG A 51 -12.65 -7.39 -6.25
CA ARG A 51 -14.05 -7.64 -5.84
C ARG A 51 -15.05 -7.61 -6.99
N ALA A 52 -14.77 -6.85 -8.04
CA ALA A 52 -15.61 -6.78 -9.24
C ALA A 52 -15.39 -7.99 -10.16
N VAL A 53 -14.15 -8.47 -10.28
CA VAL A 53 -13.76 -9.63 -11.10
C VAL A 53 -14.26 -10.95 -10.50
N GLU A 54 -14.43 -11.03 -9.17
CA GLU A 54 -15.13 -12.15 -8.50
C GLU A 54 -16.58 -12.37 -8.99
N LYS A 55 -17.15 -11.48 -9.81
CA LYS A 55 -18.50 -11.65 -10.39
C LYS A 55 -18.54 -12.08 -11.86
N HIS A 56 -17.43 -12.12 -12.58
CA HIS A 56 -17.44 -12.54 -13.99
C HIS A 56 -16.14 -13.25 -14.41
N THR A 57 -16.00 -14.52 -14.03
CA THR A 57 -15.10 -15.45 -14.74
C THR A 57 -15.97 -16.32 -15.64
N VAL A 58 -16.02 -15.99 -16.94
CA VAL A 58 -16.51 -16.92 -17.97
C VAL A 58 -15.30 -17.58 -18.58
N THR A 59 -15.17 -18.89 -18.38
CA THR A 59 -14.10 -19.70 -18.95
C THR A 59 -14.34 -19.93 -20.45
N ILE A 60 -13.36 -19.61 -21.31
CA ILE A 60 -13.30 -20.08 -22.70
C ILE A 60 -11.91 -20.67 -22.96
N GLY A 61 -11.76 -21.99 -22.81
CA GLY A 61 -10.56 -22.75 -23.22
C GLY A 61 -9.38 -22.81 -22.23
N GLU A 62 -8.23 -23.31 -22.70
CA GLU A 62 -6.97 -23.61 -21.96
C GLU A 62 -6.04 -22.39 -21.75
N VAL A 63 -6.49 -21.18 -22.07
CA VAL A 63 -5.64 -19.98 -21.98
C VAL A 63 -6.37 -18.92 -21.15
N GLU A 64 -5.94 -18.74 -19.91
CA GLU A 64 -6.28 -17.57 -19.11
C GLU A 64 -5.38 -16.40 -19.52
N ILE A 65 -5.94 -15.46 -20.29
CA ILE A 65 -5.31 -14.16 -20.53
C ILE A 65 -6.11 -13.12 -19.74
N CYS A 66 -5.56 -12.67 -18.61
CA CYS A 66 -6.00 -11.45 -17.96
C CYS A 66 -5.27 -10.27 -18.62
N TYR A 67 -5.91 -9.65 -19.62
CA TYR A 67 -5.42 -8.44 -20.25
C TYR A 67 -5.88 -7.23 -19.42
N GLY A 68 -4.95 -6.63 -18.68
CA GLY A 68 -5.16 -5.40 -17.94
C GLY A 68 -5.50 -4.26 -18.90
N THR A 69 -6.78 -3.91 -18.98
CA THR A 69 -7.18 -2.57 -19.41
C THR A 69 -6.53 -1.59 -18.42
N GLU A 70 -6.05 -0.42 -18.88
CA GLU A 70 -5.64 0.67 -17.98
C GLU A 70 -6.84 1.05 -17.11
N VAL A 71 -6.98 0.38 -15.96
CA VAL A 71 -8.01 0.72 -14.99
C VAL A 71 -7.61 2.08 -14.46
N ALA A 72 -8.38 3.10 -14.82
CA ALA A 72 -8.21 4.44 -14.28
C ALA A 72 -8.08 4.34 -12.76
N THR A 73 -6.97 4.86 -12.23
CA THR A 73 -6.67 4.79 -10.80
C THR A 73 -7.79 5.47 -10.01
N MET A 74 -8.55 4.68 -9.24
CA MET A 74 -9.62 5.15 -8.38
C MET A 74 -9.04 5.87 -7.17
N LYS A 75 -9.46 7.11 -6.96
CA LYS A 75 -8.98 7.94 -5.86
C LYS A 75 -9.67 7.56 -4.55
N ILE A 76 -8.88 7.48 -3.49
CA ILE A 76 -9.41 7.38 -2.13
C ILE A 76 -9.99 8.74 -1.76
N THR A 77 -11.24 8.75 -1.33
CA THR A 77 -11.97 9.98 -0.94
C THR A 77 -12.55 9.91 0.47
N THR A 78 -12.65 8.71 1.03
CA THR A 78 -13.22 8.48 2.35
C THR A 78 -12.24 7.80 3.31
N GLU A 79 -12.51 7.96 4.60
CA GLU A 79 -11.78 7.26 5.67
C GLU A 79 -11.85 5.74 5.51
N SER A 80 -13.05 5.19 5.21
CA SER A 80 -13.22 3.74 5.04
C SER A 80 -12.41 3.17 3.88
N GLU A 81 -12.32 3.91 2.77
CA GLU A 81 -11.48 3.53 1.62
C GLU A 81 -10.00 3.58 1.99
N TRP A 82 -9.59 4.62 2.73
CA TRP A 82 -8.23 4.75 3.24
C TRP A 82 -7.87 3.61 4.19
N ILE A 83 -8.72 3.29 5.18
CA ILE A 83 -8.51 2.18 6.12
C ILE A 83 -8.36 0.85 5.37
N ALA A 84 -9.20 0.59 4.37
CA ALA A 84 -9.12 -0.62 3.57
C ALA A 84 -7.80 -0.70 2.78
N ALA A 85 -7.42 0.39 2.12
CA ALA A 85 -6.17 0.45 1.35
C ALA A 85 -4.93 0.37 2.24
N TRP A 86 -4.92 1.09 3.37
CA TRP A 86 -3.82 1.06 4.32
C TRP A 86 -3.63 -0.32 4.93
N ASN A 87 -4.69 -0.97 5.43
CA ASN A 87 -4.58 -2.32 5.98
C ASN A 87 -4.02 -3.32 4.96
N ARG A 88 -4.40 -3.17 3.69
CA ARG A 88 -3.91 -3.97 2.59
C ARG A 88 -2.41 -3.76 2.35
N ALA A 89 -1.97 -2.51 2.33
CA ALA A 89 -0.57 -2.12 2.17
C ALA A 89 0.27 -2.52 3.40
N ALA A 90 -0.22 -2.26 4.61
CA ALA A 90 0.44 -2.58 5.87
C ALA A 90 0.67 -4.08 6.03
N ARG A 91 -0.26 -4.94 5.59
CA ARG A 91 -0.02 -6.40 5.56
C ARG A 91 1.16 -6.77 4.68
N ALA A 92 1.27 -6.16 3.51
CA ALA A 92 2.40 -6.40 2.60
C ALA A 92 3.72 -5.87 3.20
N LEU A 93 3.69 -4.66 3.75
CA LEU A 93 4.85 -4.04 4.43
C LEU A 93 5.30 -4.82 5.65
N ARG A 94 4.40 -5.31 6.51
CA ARG A 94 4.76 -6.13 7.68
C ARG A 94 5.38 -7.47 7.26
N PHE A 95 4.91 -8.05 6.16
CA PHE A 95 5.48 -9.29 5.63
C PHE A 95 6.90 -9.06 5.08
N ALA A 96 7.14 -7.95 4.38
CA ALA A 96 8.47 -7.59 3.87
C ALA A 96 9.44 -7.08 4.96
N PHE A 97 8.92 -6.30 5.91
CA PHE A 97 9.66 -5.62 6.97
C PHE A 97 9.02 -5.86 8.35
N PRO A 98 9.14 -7.09 8.91
CA PRO A 98 8.49 -7.41 10.20
C PRO A 98 8.89 -6.48 11.35
N HIS A 99 10.12 -5.96 11.32
CA HIS A 99 10.65 -5.02 12.31
C HIS A 99 9.94 -3.67 12.32
N ARG A 100 9.24 -3.29 11.24
CA ARG A 100 8.50 -2.01 11.13
C ARG A 100 7.05 -2.11 11.63
N THR A 101 6.64 -3.22 12.25
CA THR A 101 5.24 -3.43 12.65
C THR A 101 4.73 -2.34 13.59
N ALA A 102 5.49 -2.01 14.64
CA ALA A 102 5.09 -0.99 15.60
C ALA A 102 4.96 0.41 14.97
N GLU A 103 5.84 0.74 14.03
CA GLU A 103 5.80 1.99 13.25
C GLU A 103 4.52 2.07 12.40
N LEU A 104 4.18 0.98 11.70
CA LEU A 104 2.98 0.92 10.86
C LEU A 104 1.69 1.00 11.67
N ASP A 105 1.67 0.41 12.87
CA ASP A 105 0.55 0.48 13.80
C ASP A 105 0.39 1.90 14.36
N ALA A 106 1.49 2.52 14.80
CA ALA A 106 1.47 3.90 15.29
C ALA A 106 0.99 4.89 14.21
N TYR A 107 1.46 4.73 12.96
CA TYR A 107 1.02 5.57 11.86
C TYR A 107 -0.47 5.39 11.51
N PHE A 108 -0.97 4.15 11.59
CA PHE A 108 -2.40 3.88 11.42
C PHE A 108 -3.23 4.65 12.45
N GLU A 109 -2.90 4.51 13.74
CA GLU A 109 -3.60 5.19 14.83
C GLU A 109 -3.52 6.71 14.69
N TYR A 110 -2.38 7.25 14.26
CA TYR A 110 -2.21 8.68 14.04
C TYR A 110 -3.19 9.24 13.00
N ILE A 111 -3.21 8.66 11.79
CA ILE A 111 -4.09 9.14 10.71
C ILE A 111 -5.57 8.83 11.01
N SER A 112 -5.88 7.65 11.56
CA SER A 112 -7.25 7.33 12.02
C SER A 112 -7.73 8.29 13.10
N GLY A 113 -6.86 8.68 14.03
CA GLY A 113 -7.15 9.71 15.03
C GLY A 113 -7.45 11.06 14.41
N MET A 114 -6.78 11.45 13.33
CA MET A 114 -7.08 12.69 12.60
C MET A 114 -8.48 12.64 11.96
N PHE A 115 -8.87 11.52 11.35
CA PHE A 115 -10.23 11.34 10.80
C PHE A 115 -11.28 11.44 11.91
N ALA A 116 -11.09 10.71 13.03
CA ALA A 116 -12.05 10.68 14.13
C ALA A 116 -12.29 12.06 14.78
N GLN A 117 -11.28 12.93 14.78
CA GLN A 117 -11.36 14.27 15.39
C GLN A 117 -11.80 15.36 14.40
N SER A 118 -11.94 15.04 13.12
CA SER A 118 -12.21 16.01 12.07
C SER A 118 -13.62 15.87 11.51
N ALA A 119 -14.17 16.97 10.98
CA ALA A 119 -15.41 16.89 10.22
C ALA A 119 -15.19 16.17 8.89
N LYS A 120 -16.21 15.46 8.36
CA LYS A 120 -16.15 14.77 7.06
C LYS A 120 -15.66 15.67 5.91
N ALA A 121 -15.98 16.96 5.94
CA ALA A 121 -15.52 17.94 4.95
C ALA A 121 -13.98 18.09 4.91
N ALA A 122 -13.29 17.81 6.01
CA ALA A 122 -11.83 17.88 6.12
C ALA A 122 -11.12 16.56 5.74
N HIS A 123 -11.84 15.45 5.52
CA HIS A 123 -11.24 14.15 5.21
C HIS A 123 -10.35 14.20 3.96
N GLY A 124 -10.73 14.99 2.94
CA GLY A 124 -9.89 15.17 1.75
C GLY A 124 -8.51 15.74 2.07
N GLN A 125 -8.41 16.66 3.04
CA GLN A 125 -7.13 17.22 3.47
C GLN A 125 -6.29 16.21 4.24
N ILE A 126 -6.91 15.37 5.07
CA ILE A 126 -6.22 14.28 5.78
C ILE A 126 -5.64 13.27 4.79
N ILE A 127 -6.38 12.93 3.73
CA ILE A 127 -5.89 12.01 2.68
C ILE A 127 -4.71 12.63 1.92
N LEU A 128 -4.76 13.94 1.61
CA LEU A 128 -3.65 14.64 0.97
C LEU A 128 -2.42 14.71 1.88
N PHE A 129 -2.63 14.99 3.17
CA PHE A 129 -1.59 14.98 4.19
C PHE A 129 -0.92 13.60 4.30
N ASP A 130 -1.69 12.51 4.44
CA ASP A 130 -1.17 11.14 4.42
C ASP A 130 -0.31 10.87 3.17
N LYS A 131 -0.79 11.27 2.00
CA LYS A 131 -0.05 11.10 0.75
C LYS A 131 1.29 11.86 0.77
N ALA A 132 1.30 13.08 1.29
CA ALA A 132 2.52 13.88 1.43
C ALA A 132 3.51 13.25 2.42
N VAL A 133 3.03 12.76 3.57
CA VAL A 133 3.86 12.05 4.56
C VAL A 133 4.49 10.79 3.96
N ARG A 134 3.69 9.93 3.33
CA ARG A 134 4.20 8.70 2.68
C ARG A 134 5.19 9.01 1.57
N ASN A 135 4.96 10.04 0.77
CA ASN A 135 5.91 10.47 -0.26
C ASN A 135 7.23 10.96 0.37
N ARG A 136 7.17 11.73 1.46
CA ARG A 136 8.36 12.22 2.17
C ARG A 136 9.21 11.07 2.72
N VAL A 137 8.58 10.10 3.39
CA VAL A 137 9.24 8.90 3.90
C VAL A 137 9.79 8.02 2.77
N GLY A 138 9.01 7.82 1.70
CA GLY A 138 9.45 7.02 0.54
C GLY A 138 10.57 7.68 -0.29
N SER A 139 10.67 9.02 -0.26
CA SER A 139 11.70 9.75 -1.01
C SER A 139 12.99 9.97 -0.21
N SER A 140 12.95 9.81 1.12
CA SER A 140 14.06 10.10 2.01
C SER A 140 14.24 8.99 3.03
N ARG A 141 15.42 8.36 3.05
CA ARG A 141 15.78 7.35 4.08
C ARG A 141 16.02 7.95 5.48
N ARG A 142 15.68 9.22 5.70
CA ARG A 142 15.93 9.95 6.95
C ARG A 142 14.73 10.01 7.88
N HIS A 143 13.55 9.60 7.41
CA HIS A 143 12.31 9.69 8.17
C HIS A 143 11.60 8.34 8.15
N GLU A 144 11.06 7.97 9.31
CA GLU A 144 10.13 6.86 9.47
C GLU A 144 8.70 7.41 9.62
N LEU A 145 7.68 6.60 9.33
CA LEU A 145 6.28 7.00 9.49
C LEU A 145 5.92 7.33 10.96
N GLY A 146 6.72 6.85 11.91
CA GLY A 146 6.57 7.18 13.34
C GLY A 146 7.12 8.56 13.72
N ASP A 147 7.85 9.25 12.84
CA ASP A 147 8.47 10.55 13.13
C ASP A 147 7.45 11.69 13.00
N PHE A 148 6.37 11.68 13.80
CA PHE A 148 5.25 12.62 13.63
C PHE A 148 5.67 14.10 13.72
N ASP A 149 6.67 14.42 14.53
CA ASP A 149 7.20 15.78 14.63
C ASP A 149 7.85 16.25 13.32
N ALA A 150 8.33 15.34 12.48
CA ALA A 150 8.92 15.65 11.17
C ALA A 150 7.85 15.95 10.09
N PHE A 151 6.57 15.93 10.45
CA PHE A 151 5.45 16.17 9.53
C PHE A 151 4.62 17.41 9.90
N GLN A 152 5.02 18.18 10.92
CA GLN A 152 4.28 19.38 11.36
C GLN A 152 4.31 20.52 10.33
N ASP A 153 5.25 20.50 9.39
CA ASP A 153 5.43 21.49 8.32
C ASP A 153 4.68 21.16 7.02
N ILE A 154 3.94 20.04 6.98
CA ILE A 154 3.10 19.61 5.85
C ILE A 154 1.69 20.17 6.02
#